data_AF-A0A960SRI4-F1
#
_entry.id   AF-A0A960SRI4-F1
#
_cell.length_a   1.000
_cell.length_b   1.000
_cell.length_c   1.000
_cell.angle_alpha   90.00
_cell.angle_beta   90.00
_cell.angle_gamma   90.00
#
_symmetry.space_group_name_H-M   'P 1'
#
loop_
_entity.id
_entity.type
_entity.pdbx_description
1 polymer ?
#
loop_
_entity_poly.entity_id
_entity_poly.type
_entity_poly.pdbx_seq_one_letter_code
_entity_poly.pdbx_strand_id
1 'polypeptide(L)'
;MAEQRNPKRSRLAGILASLIVFVIAYTVLDFGIGHFACARKLERVKEEIRKEQDMSVEGGHGLRSLVFHHGMRANYDGTAEWGDRTYHLRTDSLGFKDRECREISLTNSAGSLLFLGDSFTEGIGVEASSNFVGCIEATLRSGSPDIQVLNA
;
A
#
# COMPACT_ATOMS: atom_id res chain seq x y z
N MET A 1 -45.96 59.05 16.29
CA MET A 1 -46.51 58.31 15.13
C MET A 1 -46.03 56.88 15.23
N ALA A 2 -46.93 55.92 15.52
CA ALA A 2 -46.58 54.51 15.62
C ALA A 2 -46.62 53.88 14.22
N GLU A 3 -45.47 53.39 13.76
CA GLU A 3 -45.34 52.69 12.48
C GLU A 3 -46.11 51.35 12.55
N GLN A 4 -47.23 51.27 11.84
CA GLN A 4 -48.02 50.04 11.74
C GLN A 4 -47.21 48.96 11.02
N ARG A 5 -46.70 47.99 11.78
CA ARG A 5 -45.91 46.86 11.28
C ARG A 5 -46.76 46.00 10.33
N ASN A 6 -46.42 46.02 9.04
CA ASN A 6 -47.15 45.34 7.98
C ASN A 6 -47.24 43.81 8.25
N PRO A 7 -48.45 43.24 8.43
CA PRO A 7 -48.64 41.84 8.81
C PRO A 7 -48.19 40.84 7.73
N LYS A 8 -48.06 41.27 6.46
CA LYS A 8 -47.48 40.44 5.40
C LYS A 8 -45.97 40.26 5.58
N ARG A 9 -45.26 41.27 6.11
CA ARG A 9 -43.82 41.21 6.37
C ARG A 9 -43.46 40.26 7.52
N SER A 10 -44.29 40.18 8.58
CA SER A 10 -44.04 39.26 9.70
C SER A 10 -44.26 37.79 9.33
N ARG A 11 -45.27 37.49 8.49
CA ARG A 11 -45.50 36.15 7.95
C ARG A 11 -44.37 35.70 7.02
N LEU A 12 -43.90 36.60 6.14
CA LEU A 12 -42.78 36.32 5.25
C LEU A 12 -41.49 36.03 6.03
N ALA A 13 -41.22 36.78 7.10
CA ALA A 13 -40.08 36.55 7.98
C ALA A 13 -40.15 35.19 8.70
N GLY A 14 -41.34 34.77 9.15
CA GLY A 14 -41.55 33.45 9.75
C GLY A 14 -41.30 32.29 8.78
N ILE A 15 -41.79 32.42 7.53
CA ILE A 15 -41.54 31.43 6.47
C ILE A 15 -40.05 31.35 6.15
N LEU A 16 -39.38 32.50 6.02
CA LEU A 16 -37.94 32.54 5.74
C LEU A 16 -37.12 31.90 6.86
N ALA A 17 -37.45 32.18 8.13
CA ALA A 17 -36.80 31.56 9.28
C ALA A 17 -36.99 30.04 9.29
N SER A 18 -38.20 29.55 9.01
CA SER A 18 -38.47 28.11 8.93
C SER A 18 -37.71 27.44 7.80
N LEU A 19 -37.55 28.11 6.65
CA LEU A 19 -36.78 27.61 5.52
C LEU A 19 -35.29 27.53 5.85
N ILE A 20 -34.75 28.53 6.53
CA ILE A 20 -33.34 28.53 6.99
C ILE A 20 -33.09 27.38 7.96
N VAL A 21 -33.97 27.20 8.97
CA VAL A 21 -33.86 26.08 9.92
C VAL A 21 -33.91 24.74 9.20
N PHE A 22 -34.79 24.59 8.21
CA PHE A 22 -34.89 23.37 7.41
C PHE A 22 -33.61 23.10 6.61
N VAL A 23 -33.04 24.10 5.94
CA VAL A 23 -31.80 23.93 5.17
C VAL A 23 -30.64 23.55 6.08
N ILE A 24 -30.51 24.17 7.25
CA ILE A 24 -29.48 23.82 8.25
C ILE A 24 -29.67 22.38 8.71
N ALA A 25 -30.89 21.98 9.09
CA ALA A 25 -31.17 20.62 9.55
C ALA A 25 -30.88 19.57 8.46
N TYR A 26 -31.27 19.85 7.21
CA TYR A 26 -30.97 19.00 6.06
C TYR A 26 -29.46 18.85 5.85
N THR A 27 -28.72 19.95 5.92
CA THR A 27 -27.26 19.95 5.73
C THR A 27 -26.55 19.13 6.81
N VAL A 28 -26.94 19.31 8.07
CA VAL A 28 -26.38 18.53 9.19
C VAL A 28 -26.69 17.04 9.03
N LEU A 29 -27.90 16.70 8.59
CA LEU A 29 -28.29 15.31 8.35
C LEU A 29 -27.50 14.69 7.20
N ASP A 30 -27.38 15.38 6.07
CA ASP A 30 -26.66 14.92 4.88
C ASP A 30 -25.17 14.67 5.17
N PHE A 31 -24.49 15.65 5.78
CA PHE A 31 -23.09 15.49 6.19
C PHE A 31 -22.91 14.44 7.28
N GLY A 32 -23.85 14.33 8.22
CA GLY A 32 -23.80 13.31 9.28
C GLY A 32 -23.91 11.89 8.73
N ILE A 33 -24.85 11.65 7.83
CA ILE A 33 -25.03 10.35 7.16
C ILE A 33 -23.82 10.05 6.27
N GLY A 34 -23.35 11.03 5.49
CA GLY A 34 -22.17 10.88 4.63
C GLY A 34 -20.91 10.52 5.41
N HIS A 35 -20.65 11.24 6.52
CA HIS A 35 -19.51 10.97 7.40
C HIS A 35 -19.62 9.57 8.03
N PHE A 36 -20.81 9.18 8.51
CA PHE A 36 -21.01 7.87 9.12
C PHE A 36 -20.82 6.71 8.12
N ALA A 37 -21.36 6.85 6.92
CA ALA A 37 -21.19 5.86 5.86
C ALA A 37 -19.72 5.75 5.41
N CYS A 38 -19.03 6.89 5.25
CA CYS A 38 -17.61 6.94 4.91
C CYS A 38 -16.73 6.32 6.00
N ALA A 39 -16.95 6.70 7.27
CA ALA A 39 -16.21 6.14 8.40
C ALA A 39 -16.37 4.63 8.49
N ARG A 40 -17.59 4.10 8.32
CA ARG A 40 -17.81 2.64 8.30
C ARG A 40 -17.15 1.92 7.14
N LYS A 41 -17.06 2.57 5.97
CA LYS A 41 -16.36 2.01 4.82
C LYS A 41 -14.85 1.99 5.08
N LEU A 42 -14.31 3.05 5.67
CA LEU A 42 -12.91 3.14 6.05
C LEU A 42 -12.52 2.07 7.09
N GLU A 43 -13.33 1.87 8.12
CA GLU A 43 -13.06 0.83 9.13
C GLU A 43 -13.10 -0.58 8.53
N ARG A 44 -13.98 -0.86 7.55
CA ARG A 44 -13.95 -2.14 6.83
C ARG A 44 -12.65 -2.35 6.04
N VAL A 45 -12.20 -1.32 5.34
CA VAL A 45 -10.94 -1.39 4.59
C VAL A 45 -9.75 -1.60 5.54
N LYS A 46 -9.75 -0.94 6.70
CA LYS A 46 -8.71 -1.13 7.72
C LYS A 46 -8.70 -2.57 8.27
N GLU A 47 -9.87 -3.13 8.56
CA GLU A 47 -10.00 -4.52 9.01
C GLU A 47 -9.55 -5.51 7.93
N GLU A 48 -9.88 -5.28 6.65
CA GLU A 48 -9.40 -6.09 5.53
C GLU A 48 -7.88 -6.03 5.39
N ILE A 49 -7.27 -4.84 5.46
CA ILE A 49 -5.81 -4.67 5.44
C ILE A 49 -5.15 -5.41 6.60
N ARG A 50 -5.71 -5.28 7.81
CA ARG A 50 -5.17 -5.94 9.01
C ARG A 50 -5.22 -7.46 8.87
N LYS A 51 -6.34 -7.99 8.37
CA LYS A 51 -6.51 -9.42 8.15
C LYS A 51 -5.60 -9.95 7.05
N GLU A 52 -5.33 -9.16 6.02
CA GLU A 52 -4.39 -9.50 4.95
C GLU A 52 -2.94 -9.55 5.44
N GLN A 53 -2.55 -8.62 6.34
CA GLN A 53 -1.26 -8.66 7.02
C GLN A 53 -1.12 -9.92 7.90
N ASP A 54 -2.17 -10.31 8.62
CA ASP A 54 -2.14 -11.53 9.46
C ASP A 54 -2.14 -12.83 8.63
N MET A 55 -2.83 -12.88 7.48
CA MET A 55 -2.86 -14.07 6.61
C MET A 55 -1.56 -14.28 5.82
N SER A 56 -0.73 -13.25 5.67
CA SER A 56 0.57 -13.36 5.01
C SER A 56 1.60 -14.23 5.76
N VAL A 57 1.22 -14.75 6.93
CA VAL A 57 2.01 -15.64 7.80
C VAL A 57 1.75 -17.13 7.51
N GLU A 58 0.69 -17.51 6.77
CA GLU A 58 0.40 -18.91 6.45
C GLU A 58 1.12 -19.38 5.17
N GLY A 59 2.36 -19.87 5.33
CA GLY A 59 3.01 -20.89 4.49
C GLY A 59 3.53 -20.48 3.10
N GLY A 60 3.06 -19.37 2.52
CA GLY A 60 3.51 -18.87 1.21
C GLY A 60 4.73 -17.95 1.29
N HIS A 61 5.48 -17.82 0.17
CA HIS A 61 6.57 -16.85 0.05
C HIS A 61 6.09 -15.43 -0.29
N GLY A 62 4.91 -15.29 -0.91
CA GLY A 62 4.34 -14.00 -1.30
C GLY A 62 3.55 -13.32 -0.18
N LEU A 63 3.80 -12.04 0.02
CA LEU A 63 2.99 -11.13 0.84
C LEU A 63 1.96 -10.45 -0.06
N ARG A 64 0.68 -10.60 0.28
CA ARG A 64 -0.35 -9.77 -0.37
C ARG A 64 -0.28 -8.35 0.20
N SER A 65 -0.17 -7.38 -0.68
CA SER A 65 -0.24 -5.96 -0.34
C SER A 65 -1.07 -5.25 -1.39
N LEU A 66 -1.96 -4.35 -0.95
CA LEU A 66 -2.76 -3.50 -1.84
C LEU A 66 -1.91 -2.54 -2.67
N VAL A 67 -0.69 -2.23 -2.22
CA VAL A 67 0.19 -1.22 -2.83
C VAL A 67 1.38 -1.83 -3.56
N PHE A 68 1.88 -2.99 -3.11
CA PHE A 68 3.05 -3.65 -3.69
C PHE A 68 2.76 -5.14 -3.94
N HIS A 69 2.32 -5.47 -5.14
CA HIS A 69 1.74 -6.79 -5.47
C HIS A 69 2.80 -7.90 -5.60
N HIS A 70 4.10 -7.56 -5.49
CA HIS A 70 5.25 -8.46 -5.57
C HIS A 70 6.03 -8.57 -4.25
N GLY A 71 5.45 -8.13 -3.12
CA GLY A 71 6.09 -8.29 -1.81
C GLY A 71 6.34 -9.76 -1.50
N MET A 72 7.54 -10.11 -1.08
CA MET A 72 7.84 -11.43 -0.54
C MET A 72 8.20 -11.34 0.94
N ARG A 73 8.06 -12.46 1.66
CA ARG A 73 8.41 -12.52 3.08
C ARG A 73 9.91 -12.20 3.24
N ALA A 74 10.24 -11.31 4.17
CA ALA A 74 11.64 -11.01 4.49
C ALA A 74 12.39 -12.24 5.01
N ASN A 75 13.67 -12.36 4.65
CA ASN A 75 14.56 -13.46 5.05
C ASN A 75 13.91 -14.85 4.83
N TYR A 76 13.26 -15.02 3.68
CA TYR A 76 12.72 -16.29 3.24
C TYR A 76 13.83 -17.11 2.59
N ASP A 77 13.91 -18.40 2.93
CA ASP A 77 14.75 -19.40 2.26
C ASP A 77 13.89 -20.63 2.02
N GLY A 78 13.72 -21.00 0.74
CA GLY A 78 12.90 -22.14 0.38
C GLY A 78 12.82 -22.37 -1.13
N THR A 79 11.90 -23.23 -1.53
CA THR A 79 11.63 -23.54 -2.93
C THR A 79 10.34 -22.90 -3.39
N ALA A 80 10.36 -22.31 -4.59
CA ALA A 80 9.19 -21.78 -5.27
C ALA A 80 8.95 -22.55 -6.58
N GLU A 81 7.71 -22.54 -7.04
CA GLU A 81 7.27 -23.21 -8.26
C GLU A 81 6.72 -22.19 -9.25
N TRP A 82 7.10 -22.34 -10.52
CA TRP A 82 6.57 -21.56 -11.63
C TRP A 82 6.40 -22.44 -12.87
N GLY A 83 5.16 -22.80 -13.18
CA GLY A 83 4.85 -23.76 -14.23
C GLY A 83 5.40 -25.14 -13.89
N ASP A 84 6.29 -25.65 -14.74
CA ASP A 84 7.00 -26.93 -14.57
C ASP A 84 8.36 -26.79 -13.87
N ARG A 85 8.72 -25.57 -13.44
CA ARG A 85 10.01 -25.29 -12.81
C ARG A 85 9.87 -25.16 -11.30
N THR A 86 10.74 -25.84 -10.58
CA THR A 86 11.02 -25.57 -9.17
C THR A 86 12.39 -24.90 -9.08
N TYR A 87 12.48 -23.80 -8.32
CA TYR A 87 13.72 -23.07 -8.14
C TYR A 87 13.88 -22.64 -6.68
N HIS A 88 15.14 -22.43 -6.29
CA HIS A 88 15.42 -21.93 -4.96
C HIS A 88 15.16 -20.42 -4.90
N LEU A 89 14.31 -20.02 -3.96
CA LEU A 89 13.95 -18.63 -3.72
C LEU A 89 14.49 -18.21 -2.36
N ARG A 90 15.35 -17.19 -2.37
CA ARG A 90 15.76 -16.49 -1.17
C ARG A 90 15.39 -15.03 -1.26
N THR A 91 15.10 -14.43 -0.11
CA THR A 91 14.87 -13.00 0.00
C THR A 91 15.72 -12.39 1.08
N ASP A 92 16.05 -11.12 0.92
CA ASP A 92 16.75 -10.33 1.92
C ASP A 92 15.81 -9.85 3.04
N SER A 93 16.36 -9.11 4.00
CA SER A 93 15.60 -8.51 5.11
C SER A 93 14.49 -7.53 4.71
N LEU A 94 14.48 -7.04 3.46
CA LEU A 94 13.42 -6.18 2.93
C LEU A 94 12.35 -6.98 2.16
N GLY A 95 12.57 -8.27 1.95
CA GLY A 95 11.67 -9.12 1.16
C GLY A 95 11.93 -9.03 -0.34
N PHE A 96 13.10 -8.54 -0.76
CA PHE A 96 13.52 -8.54 -2.16
C PHE A 96 14.27 -9.82 -2.49
N LYS A 97 14.17 -10.30 -3.72
CA LYS A 97 14.83 -11.55 -4.11
C LYS A 97 16.35 -11.38 -4.09
N ASP A 98 17.03 -12.28 -3.41
CA ASP A 98 18.48 -12.23 -3.24
C ASP A 98 19.07 -13.65 -3.40
N ARG A 99 20.39 -13.74 -3.57
CA ARG A 99 21.11 -15.03 -3.59
C ARG A 99 21.26 -15.64 -2.19
N GLU A 100 21.12 -14.83 -1.15
CA GLU A 100 21.27 -15.22 0.24
C GLU A 100 20.32 -14.40 1.14
N CYS A 101 19.88 -14.99 2.25
CA CYS A 101 19.20 -14.22 3.30
C CYS A 101 20.23 -13.32 3.99
N ARG A 102 20.12 -12.01 3.82
CA ARG A 102 21.01 -11.02 4.43
C ARG A 102 20.27 -9.78 4.89
N GLU A 103 20.85 -9.13 5.89
CA GLU A 103 20.40 -7.82 6.35
C GLU A 103 20.85 -6.71 5.39
N ILE A 104 19.90 -5.86 5.00
CA ILE A 104 20.09 -4.74 4.08
C ILE A 104 20.02 -3.46 4.88
N SER A 105 21.07 -2.65 4.78
CA SER A 105 21.08 -1.35 5.40
C SER A 105 20.29 -0.35 4.56
N LEU A 106 19.26 0.26 5.14
CA LEU A 106 18.51 1.37 4.52
C LEU A 106 19.40 2.61 4.27
N THR A 107 20.55 2.68 4.96
CA THR A 107 21.55 3.72 4.77
C THR A 107 22.87 3.07 4.36
N ASN A 108 23.19 3.09 3.06
CA ASN A 108 24.48 2.64 2.53
C ASN A 108 25.32 3.83 2.08
N SER A 109 26.50 4.02 2.68
CA SER A 109 27.42 5.09 2.29
C SER A 109 27.99 4.91 0.88
N ALA A 110 28.11 3.67 0.39
CA ALA A 110 28.54 3.38 -0.97
C ALA A 110 27.40 3.48 -2.01
N GLY A 111 26.16 3.65 -1.55
CA GLY A 111 24.96 3.71 -2.39
C GLY A 111 24.31 2.34 -2.65
N SER A 112 23.05 2.39 -3.09
CA SER A 112 22.26 1.22 -3.42
C SER A 112 21.68 1.35 -4.82
N LEU A 113 21.79 0.29 -5.61
CA LEU A 113 21.18 0.17 -6.93
C LEU A 113 19.92 -0.70 -6.81
N LEU A 114 18.77 -0.05 -6.89
CA LEU A 114 17.47 -0.70 -6.79
C LEU A 114 16.90 -0.97 -8.19
N PHE A 115 16.64 -2.24 -8.49
CA PHE A 115 15.84 -2.65 -9.62
C PHE A 115 14.39 -2.74 -9.16
N LEU A 116 13.53 -1.98 -9.83
CA LEU A 116 12.08 -2.01 -9.65
C LEU A 116 11.45 -2.48 -10.95
N GLY A 117 10.62 -3.52 -10.90
CA GLY A 117 9.85 -3.90 -12.06
C GLY A 117 8.74 -4.90 -11.78
N ASP A 118 8.54 -5.78 -12.74
CA ASP A 118 7.55 -6.85 -12.68
C ASP A 118 8.25 -8.21 -12.53
N SER A 119 7.52 -9.28 -12.81
CA SER A 119 8.01 -10.67 -12.82
C SER A 119 9.31 -10.91 -13.61
N PHE A 120 9.61 -10.10 -14.62
CA PHE A 120 10.86 -10.19 -15.37
C PHE A 120 12.05 -9.70 -14.53
N THR A 121 11.87 -8.59 -13.80
CA THR A 121 12.87 -8.07 -12.85
C THR A 121 13.10 -9.04 -11.70
N GLU A 122 12.02 -9.56 -11.12
CA GLU A 122 12.08 -10.64 -10.12
C GLU A 122 12.82 -11.88 -10.67
N GLY A 123 12.66 -12.16 -11.96
CA GLY A 123 13.18 -13.37 -12.59
C GLY A 123 12.45 -14.61 -12.08
N ILE A 124 11.11 -14.59 -12.13
CA ILE A 124 10.28 -15.72 -11.71
C ILE A 124 10.68 -17.01 -12.44
N GLY A 125 10.74 -18.12 -11.72
CA GLY A 125 11.20 -19.40 -12.30
C GLY A 125 12.72 -19.51 -12.53
N VAL A 126 13.52 -18.55 -12.04
CA VAL A 126 14.99 -18.53 -12.16
C VAL A 126 15.61 -18.19 -10.81
N GLU A 127 16.72 -18.81 -10.44
CA GLU A 127 17.46 -18.46 -9.22
C GLU A 127 18.06 -17.05 -9.30
N ALA A 128 18.20 -16.38 -8.15
CA ALA A 128 18.70 -15.01 -8.09
C ALA A 128 20.07 -14.84 -8.73
N SER A 129 20.98 -15.81 -8.59
CA SER A 129 22.32 -15.79 -9.20
C SER A 129 22.32 -15.91 -10.72
N SER A 130 21.21 -16.33 -11.32
CA SER A 130 21.12 -16.62 -12.76
C SER A 130 20.14 -15.69 -13.50
N ASN A 131 19.41 -14.84 -12.79
CA ASN A 131 18.62 -13.79 -13.41
C ASN A 131 19.51 -12.59 -13.81
N PHE A 132 18.98 -11.66 -14.59
CA PHE A 132 19.81 -10.56 -15.09
C PHE A 132 20.31 -9.63 -13.97
N VAL A 133 19.52 -9.44 -12.90
CA VAL A 133 19.90 -8.60 -11.76
C VAL A 133 21.10 -9.22 -11.04
N GLY A 134 21.09 -10.53 -10.80
CA GLY A 134 22.21 -11.26 -10.22
C GLY A 134 23.46 -11.24 -11.10
N CYS A 135 23.31 -11.32 -12.43
CA CYS A 135 24.43 -11.17 -13.35
C CYS A 135 25.05 -9.76 -13.29
N ILE A 136 24.22 -8.71 -13.20
CA ILE A 136 24.69 -7.33 -13.03
C ILE A 136 25.40 -7.19 -11.69
N GLU A 137 24.82 -7.72 -10.62
CA GLU A 137 25.40 -7.65 -9.29
C GLU A 137 26.76 -8.37 -9.22
N ALA A 138 26.89 -9.55 -9.81
CA ALA A 138 28.17 -10.26 -9.89
C ALA A 138 29.24 -9.43 -10.61
N THR A 139 28.85 -8.73 -11.67
CA THR A 139 29.72 -7.83 -12.42
C THR A 139 30.13 -6.61 -11.57
N LEU A 140 29.16 -5.97 -10.91
CA LEU A 140 29.39 -4.80 -10.05
C LEU A 140 30.27 -5.12 -8.86
N ARG A 141 30.09 -6.29 -8.22
CA ARG A 141 30.90 -6.71 -7.07
C ARG A 141 32.40 -6.80 -7.38
N SER A 142 32.76 -7.02 -8.65
CA SER A 142 34.16 -7.09 -9.07
C SER A 142 34.85 -5.72 -9.09
N GLY A 143 34.09 -4.63 -9.26
CA GLY A 143 34.62 -3.26 -9.33
C GLY A 143 34.18 -2.33 -8.19
N SER A 144 33.08 -2.64 -7.51
CA SER A 144 32.45 -1.82 -6.47
C SER A 144 31.68 -2.71 -5.48
N PRO A 145 32.38 -3.52 -4.67
CA PRO A 145 31.78 -4.53 -3.80
C PRO A 145 30.86 -3.96 -2.70
N ASP A 146 31.02 -2.69 -2.36
CA ASP A 146 30.25 -2.03 -1.30
C ASP A 146 28.87 -1.52 -1.76
N ILE A 147 28.61 -1.48 -3.07
CA ILE A 147 27.30 -1.10 -3.60
C ILE A 147 26.31 -2.23 -3.32
N GLN A 148 25.17 -1.89 -2.72
CA GLN A 148 24.09 -2.85 -2.50
C GLN A 148 23.21 -2.91 -3.75
N VAL A 149 23.10 -4.08 -4.37
CA VAL A 149 22.12 -4.33 -5.43
C VAL A 149 20.88 -4.96 -4.82
N LEU A 150 19.70 -4.44 -5.18
CA LEU A 150 18.40 -4.82 -4.63
C LEU A 150 17.42 -5.14 -5.78
N ASN A 151 16.64 -6.21 -5.65
CA ASN A 151 15.74 -6.72 -6.69
C ASN A 151 14.28 -6.81 -6.22
N ALA A 152 13.51 -5.76 -6.48
CA ALA A 152 12.12 -5.62 -6.04
C ALA A 152 11.11 -5.75 -7.18
#